data_AF-A0A497FEB7-F1
#
_entry.id   AF-A0A497FEB7-F1
#
_cell.length_a   1.000
_cell.length_b   1.000
_cell.length_c   1.000
_cell.angle_alpha   90.00
_cell.angle_beta   90.00
_cell.angle_gamma   90.00
#
_symmetry.space_group_name_H-M   'P 1'
#
loop_
_entity.id
_entity.type
_entity.pdbx_description
1 polymer ?
#
loop_
_entity_poly.entity_id
_entity_poly.type
_entity_poly.pdbx_seq_one_letter_code
_entity_poly.pdbx_strand_id
1 'polypeptide(L)'
;MSGKGRSRYVEIWYDVVDIGDLVKATLLCLVIAFGTFFGIKPVVESMFPGMEPAKVRVWQLVSSLLAAAVACGIAASIFKPKRILVEEAPTEGIVREEEI
;
A
#
# COMPACT_ATOMS: atom_id res chain seq x y z
N MET A 1 -5.96 -24.22 19.22
CA MET A 1 -5.34 -22.97 19.70
C MET A 1 -4.13 -22.70 18.82
N SER A 2 -4.24 -21.79 17.84
CA SER A 2 -3.12 -21.39 16.97
C SER A 2 -2.80 -19.94 17.30
N GLY A 3 -1.61 -19.70 17.85
CA GLY A 3 -1.14 -18.36 18.21
C GLY A 3 -1.06 -17.49 16.96
N LYS A 4 -2.06 -16.62 16.76
CA LYS A 4 -1.91 -15.46 15.89
C LYS A 4 -0.93 -14.54 16.61
N GLY A 5 0.24 -14.32 16.00
CA GLY A 5 1.23 -13.37 16.51
C GLY A 5 0.54 -12.06 16.87
N ARG A 6 0.85 -11.53 18.07
CA ARG A 6 0.29 -10.27 18.60
C ARG A 6 0.28 -9.22 17.48
N SER A 7 -0.91 -8.83 17.03
CA SER A 7 -1.04 -7.68 16.14
C SER A 7 -0.52 -6.46 16.90
N ARG A 8 0.54 -5.86 16.37
CA ARG A 8 1.13 -4.66 16.96
C ARG A 8 0.42 -3.46 16.35
N TYR A 9 -0.51 -2.90 17.10
CA TYR A 9 -1.22 -1.69 16.72
C TYR A 9 -0.36 -0.48 17.08
N VAL A 10 -0.25 0.48 16.17
CA VAL A 10 0.47 1.75 16.36
C VAL A 10 -0.43 2.88 15.91
N GLU A 11 -0.40 3.99 16.64
CA GLU A 11 -1.08 5.21 16.24
C GLU A 11 -0.23 5.98 15.23
N ILE A 12 -0.75 6.19 14.02
CA ILE A 12 -0.07 6.94 12.96
C ILE A 12 -1.08 7.93 12.41
N TRP A 13 -0.74 9.23 12.43
CA TRP A 13 -1.63 10.31 11.94
C TRP A 13 -3.03 10.30 12.59
N TYR A 14 -3.13 10.03 13.90
CA TYR A 14 -4.40 9.88 14.65
C TYR A 14 -5.30 8.72 14.19
N ASP A 15 -4.76 7.74 13.46
CA ASP A 15 -5.44 6.50 13.13
C ASP A 15 -4.70 5.30 13.74
N VAL A 16 -5.45 4.30 14.19
CA VAL A 16 -4.90 3.08 14.76
C VAL A 16 -4.69 2.08 13.64
N VAL A 17 -3.43 1.81 13.35
CA VAL A 17 -3.02 0.94 12.23
C VAL A 17 -2.36 -0.31 12.76
N ASP A 18 -2.69 -1.45 12.17
CA ASP A 18 -1.97 -2.71 12.40
C ASP A 18 -0.72 -2.75 11.54
N ILE A 19 0.46 -2.85 12.16
CA ILE A 19 1.74 -2.88 11.44
C ILE A 19 1.78 -4.01 10.41
N GLY A 20 1.20 -5.17 10.72
CA GLY A 20 1.19 -6.30 9.79
C GLY A 20 0.39 -6.00 8.52
N ASP A 21 -0.71 -5.28 8.65
CA ASP A 21 -1.56 -4.86 7.54
C ASP A 21 -0.92 -3.71 6.75
N LEU A 22 -0.27 -2.77 7.45
CA LEU A 22 0.51 -1.70 6.83
C LEU A 22 1.64 -2.27 5.95
N VAL A 23 2.42 -3.22 6.47
CA VAL A 23 3.51 -3.86 5.72
C VAL A 23 2.97 -4.57 4.48
N LYS A 24 1.86 -5.30 4.58
CA LYS A 24 1.23 -5.95 3.41
C LYS A 24 0.76 -4.93 2.38
N ALA A 25 0.13 -3.85 2.81
CA ALA A 25 -0.31 -2.77 1.93
C ALA A 25 0.88 -2.11 1.20
N THR A 26 1.97 -1.83 1.93
CA THR A 26 3.20 -1.29 1.35
C THR A 26 3.81 -2.25 0.33
N LEU A 27 3.92 -3.54 0.65
CA LEU A 27 4.42 -4.56 -0.27
C LEU A 27 3.55 -4.69 -1.52
N LEU A 28 2.22 -4.65 -1.36
CA LEU A 28 1.28 -4.69 -2.48
C LEU A 28 1.49 -3.49 -3.42
N CYS A 29 1.58 -2.27 -2.89
CA CYS A 29 1.83 -1.08 -3.69
C CYS A 29 3.20 -1.14 -4.40
N LEU A 30 4.23 -1.64 -3.71
CA LEU A 30 5.55 -1.87 -4.29
C LEU A 30 5.48 -2.82 -5.49
N VAL A 31 4.88 -3.99 -5.31
CA VAL A 31 4.76 -5.01 -6.36
C VAL A 31 3.98 -4.47 -7.56
N ILE A 32 2.88 -3.77 -7.33
CA ILE A 32 2.07 -3.18 -8.41
C ILE A 32 2.86 -2.10 -9.15
N ALA A 33 3.45 -1.14 -8.43
CA ALA A 33 4.18 -0.02 -9.05
C ALA A 33 5.37 -0.51 -9.89
N PHE A 34 6.20 -1.40 -9.34
CA PHE A 34 7.34 -1.97 -10.08
C PHE A 34 6.88 -2.87 -11.23
N GLY A 35 5.84 -3.69 -11.01
CA GLY A 35 5.25 -4.52 -12.05
C GLY A 35 4.75 -3.71 -13.23
N THR A 36 4.03 -2.61 -12.98
CA THR A 36 3.57 -1.70 -14.03
C THR A 36 4.73 -0.99 -14.71
N PHE A 37 5.74 -0.52 -13.96
CA PHE A 37 6.89 0.19 -14.51
C PHE A 37 7.61 -0.63 -15.59
N PHE A 38 7.88 -1.92 -15.31
CA PHE A 38 8.53 -2.80 -16.27
C PHE A 38 7.56 -3.35 -17.32
N GLY A 39 6.31 -3.64 -16.93
CA GLY A 39 5.32 -4.28 -17.79
C GLY A 39 4.74 -3.38 -18.89
N ILE A 40 4.71 -2.06 -18.69
CA ILE A 40 4.15 -1.13 -19.66
C ILE A 40 5.08 -0.84 -20.85
N LYS A 41 6.39 -1.07 -20.68
CA LYS A 41 7.40 -0.83 -21.72
C LYS A 41 7.07 -1.51 -23.06
N PRO A 42 6.84 -2.85 -23.12
CA PRO A 42 6.50 -3.51 -24.38
C PRO A 42 5.20 -2.97 -24.99
N VAL A 43 4.23 -2.55 -24.17
CA VAL A 43 2.97 -1.95 -24.65
C VAL A 43 3.25 -0.63 -25.36
N VAL A 44 4.02 0.27 -24.74
CA VAL A 44 4.38 1.57 -25.31
C VAL A 44 5.22 1.41 -26.57
N GLU A 45 6.19 0.51 -26.57
CA GLU A 45 7.03 0.23 -27.74
C GLU A 45 6.23 -0.36 -28.90
N SER A 46 5.20 -1.16 -28.63
CA SER A 46 4.29 -1.69 -29.65
C SER A 46 3.33 -0.65 -30.22
N MET A 47 2.82 0.26 -29.38
CA MET A 47 1.89 1.31 -29.79
C MET A 47 2.59 2.46 -30.51
N PHE A 48 3.83 2.76 -30.14
CA PHE A 48 4.63 3.86 -30.68
C PHE A 48 6.01 3.37 -31.12
N PRO A 49 6.09 2.66 -32.26
CA PRO A 49 7.36 2.16 -32.77
C PRO A 49 8.31 3.32 -33.08
N GLY A 50 9.57 3.19 -32.66
CA GLY A 50 10.60 4.22 -32.85
C GLY A 50 10.53 5.40 -31.88
N MET A 51 9.69 5.33 -30.84
CA MET A 51 9.69 6.33 -29.77
C MET A 51 11.05 6.39 -29.06
N GLU A 52 11.53 7.61 -28.83
CA GLU A 52 12.77 7.85 -28.11
C GLU A 52 12.74 7.23 -26.69
N PRO A 53 13.81 6.55 -26.24
CA PRO A 53 13.83 5.87 -24.94
C PRO A 53 13.47 6.76 -23.74
N ALA A 54 13.80 8.05 -23.79
CA ALA A 54 13.43 9.00 -22.74
C ALA A 54 11.92 9.16 -22.60
N LYS A 55 11.18 9.19 -23.72
CA LYS A 55 9.71 9.31 -23.73
C LYS A 55 9.03 8.02 -23.25
N VAL A 56 9.61 6.86 -23.58
CA VAL A 56 9.15 5.57 -23.05
C VAL A 56 9.24 5.56 -21.52
N ARG A 57 10.34 6.06 -20.94
CA ARG A 57 10.50 6.17 -19.48
C ARG A 57 9.46 7.09 -18.82
N VAL A 58 9.09 8.19 -19.48
CA VAL A 58 8.01 9.06 -18.99
C VAL A 58 6.69 8.29 -18.90
N TRP A 59 6.35 7.50 -19.93
CA TRP A 59 5.17 6.64 -19.89
C TRP A 59 5.25 5.57 -18.80
N GLN A 60 6.44 5.00 -18.57
CA GLN A 60 6.65 4.06 -17.46
C GLN A 60 6.38 4.72 -16.11
N LEU A 61 6.89 5.94 -15.87
CA LEU A 61 6.68 6.67 -14.62
C LEU A 61 5.21 7.04 -14.42
N VAL A 62 4.55 7.60 -15.43
CA VAL A 62 3.15 8.05 -15.33
C VAL A 62 2.21 6.86 -15.08
N SER A 63 2.38 5.77 -15.82
CA SER A 63 1.56 4.56 -15.63
C SER A 63 1.79 3.91 -14.26
N SER A 64 3.04 3.90 -13.77
CA SER A 64 3.35 3.37 -12.44
C SER A 64 2.75 4.22 -11.33
N LEU A 65 2.74 5.55 -11.48
CA LEU A 65 2.09 6.46 -10.55
C LEU A 65 0.58 6.23 -10.50
N LEU A 66 -0.06 6.07 -11.66
CA LEU A 66 -1.48 5.77 -11.74
C LEU A 66 -1.81 4.41 -11.10
N ALA A 67 -1.00 3.38 -11.38
CA ALA A 67 -1.17 2.06 -10.79
C ALA A 67 -0.99 2.08 -9.26
N ALA A 68 -0.03 2.86 -8.75
CA ALA A 68 0.15 3.06 -7.32
C ALA A 68 -1.07 3.73 -6.66
N ALA A 69 -1.67 4.74 -7.31
CA ALA A 69 -2.89 5.38 -6.81
C ALA A 69 -4.07 4.39 -6.73
N VAL A 70 -4.25 3.56 -7.76
CA VAL A 70 -5.26 2.49 -7.75
C VAL A 70 -4.98 1.47 -6.66
N ALA A 71 -3.72 1.06 -6.49
CA ALA A 71 -3.29 0.14 -5.43
C ALA A 71 -3.60 0.70 -4.03
N CYS A 72 -3.36 1.99 -3.80
CA CYS A 72 -3.74 2.65 -2.55
C CYS A 72 -5.25 2.62 -2.32
N GLY A 73 -6.07 2.85 -3.36
CA GLY A 73 -7.53 2.75 -3.25
C GLY A 73 -7.98 1.32 -2.90
N ILE A 74 -7.37 0.32 -3.52
CA ILE A 74 -7.62 -1.10 -3.19
C ILE A 74 -7.20 -1.40 -1.76
N ALA A 75 -6.00 -0.98 -1.36
CA ALA A 75 -5.49 -1.17 0.00
C ALA A 75 -6.41 -0.53 1.04
N ALA A 76 -6.92 0.69 0.80
CA ALA A 76 -7.86 1.36 1.69
C ALA A 76 -9.19 0.61 1.84
N SER A 77 -9.65 -0.09 0.80
CA SER A 77 -10.86 -0.92 0.88
C SER A 77 -10.66 -2.23 1.65
N ILE A 78 -9.46 -2.81 1.58
CA ILE A 78 -9.11 -4.07 2.26
C ILE A 78 -8.75 -3.81 3.73
N PHE A 79 -7.95 -2.78 3.98
CA PHE A 79 -7.44 -2.41 5.30
C PHE A 79 -8.21 -1.21 5.84
N LYS A 80 -9.40 -1.48 6.39
CA LYS A 80 -10.25 -0.45 6.98
C LYS A 80 -9.56 0.21 8.19
N PRO A 81 -9.71 1.53 8.39
CA PRO A 81 -9.19 2.24 9.55
C PRO A 81 -9.76 1.62 10.83
N LYS A 82 -8.89 1.12 11.72
CA LYS A 82 -9.33 0.33 12.88
C LYS A 82 -9.88 1.19 14.01
N ARG A 83 -9.75 2.53 13.96
CA ARG A 83 -10.41 3.46 14.89
C ARG A 83 -11.92 3.19 15.00
N ILE A 84 -12.60 2.94 13.88
CA ILE A 84 -14.04 2.63 13.86
C ILE A 84 -14.32 1.30 14.60
N LEU A 85 -13.44 0.31 14.47
CA LEU A 85 -13.60 -1.01 15.07
C LEU A 85 -13.28 -1.05 16.58
N VAL A 86 -12.39 -0.18 17.05
CA VAL A 86 -11.99 -0.10 18.46
C VAL A 86 -13.03 0.65 19.29
N GLU A 87 -13.71 1.68 18.74
CA GLU A 87 -14.83 2.33 19.44
C GLU A 87 -16.03 1.38 19.65
N GLU A 88 -16.16 0.33 18.83
CA GLU A 88 -17.20 -0.71 18.97
C GLU A 88 -16.78 -1.92 19.82
N ALA A 89 -15.48 -2.06 20.16
CA ALA A 89 -14.95 -3.19 20.93
C ALA A 89 -14.59 -2.76 22.37
N PRO A 90 -14.99 -3.52 23.41
CA PRO A 90 -14.62 -3.19 24.78
C PRO A 90 -13.10 -3.25 24.95
N THR A 91 -12.57 -2.15 25.45
CA THR A 91 -11.17 -1.75 25.49
C THR A 91 -10.27 -2.74 26.24
N GLU A 92 -9.43 -3.50 25.53
CA GLU A 92 -8.26 -4.15 26.13
C GLU A 92 -7.02 -3.92 25.25
N GLY A 93 -6.02 -3.18 25.77
CA GLY A 93 -4.62 -3.31 25.34
C GLY A 93 -3.98 -2.20 24.49
N ILE A 94 -4.41 -0.93 24.60
CA ILE A 94 -3.65 0.19 23.99
C ILE A 94 -2.45 0.52 24.89
N VAL A 95 -1.24 0.13 24.49
CA VAL A 95 0.02 0.55 25.15
C VAL A 95 0.39 1.93 24.61
N ARG A 96 0.40 2.94 25.48
CA ARG A 96 0.84 4.31 25.15
C ARG A 96 2.36 4.37 25.20
N GLU A 97 2.99 4.98 24.20
CA GLU A 97 4.45 5.14 24.09
C GLU A 97 5.08 6.09 25.15
N GLU A 98 4.37 6.49 26.22
CA GLU A 98 4.90 7.39 27.25
C GLU A 98 5.70 6.68 28.38
N GLU A 99 5.95 5.37 28.28
CA GLU A 99 6.81 4.63 29.23
C GLU A 99 8.04 4.03 28.51
N ILE A 100 9.02 4.87 28.15
CA ILE A 100 10.42 4.47 27.93
C ILE A 100 11.33 5.47 28.66
#